data_AF-A0A978UD65-F1
#
_entry.id   AF-A0A978UD65-F1
#
_cell.length_a   1.000
_cell.length_b   1.000
_cell.length_c   1.000
_cell.angle_alpha   90.00
_cell.angle_beta   90.00
_cell.angle_gamma   90.00
#
_symmetry.space_group_name_H-M   'P 1'
#
loop_
_entity.id
_entity.type
_entity.pdbx_description
1 polymer ?
#
loop_
_entity_poly.entity_id
_entity_poly.type
_entity_poly.pdbx_seq_one_letter_code
_entity_poly.pdbx_strand_id
1 'polypeptide(L)'
;MRETKNFKVAFSAFTICAQSTAWKVGEQDPETKRRLIVTGDDGSYSNYFYISKEQVCLWKCGGSLVENGKSLLALDGSVLPVVFERA
;
A
#
# COMPACT_ATOMS: atom_id res chain seq x y z
N MET A 1 -11.02 -11.69 4.57
CA MET A 1 -10.53 -11.05 3.32
C MET A 1 -11.27 -11.67 2.13
N ARG A 2 -11.68 -10.88 1.13
CA ARG A 2 -12.28 -11.38 -0.11
C ARG A 2 -11.65 -10.63 -1.30
N GLU A 3 -11.47 -11.32 -2.42
CA GLU A 3 -10.99 -10.73 -3.67
C GLU A 3 -11.91 -9.57 -4.11
N THR A 4 -11.34 -8.55 -4.75
CA THR A 4 -11.99 -7.31 -5.26
C THR A 4 -12.84 -6.52 -4.25
N LYS A 5 -12.79 -6.87 -2.96
CA LYS A 5 -13.50 -6.15 -1.90
C LYS A 5 -12.53 -5.27 -1.13
N ASN A 6 -12.91 -4.01 -0.93
CA ASN A 6 -12.14 -3.06 -0.14
C ASN A 6 -12.04 -3.50 1.33
N PHE A 7 -10.84 -3.37 1.88
CA PHE A 7 -10.54 -3.58 3.30
C PHE A 7 -9.36 -2.69 3.73
N LYS A 8 -9.21 -2.49 5.04
CA LYS A 8 -8.05 -1.80 5.62
C LYS A 8 -6.98 -2.83 5.96
N VAL A 9 -5.73 -2.50 5.64
CA VAL A 9 -4.53 -3.26 6.03
C VAL A 9 -3.91 -2.58 7.23
N ALA A 10 -3.42 -3.35 8.21
CA ALA A 10 -2.66 -2.81 9.33
C ALA A 10 -1.60 -3.81 9.77
N PHE A 11 -0.44 -3.32 10.22
CA PHE A 11 0.53 -4.18 10.89
C PHE A 11 0.04 -4.56 12.28
N SER A 12 0.12 -5.86 12.60
CA SER A 12 -0.07 -6.39 13.95
C SER A 12 1.26 -6.35 14.70
N ALA A 13 1.67 -5.16 15.12
CA ALA A 13 2.92 -4.96 15.86
C ALA A 13 2.80 -3.77 16.82
N PHE A 14 3.49 -3.84 17.95
CA PHE A 14 3.67 -2.70 18.85
C PHE A 14 4.68 -1.73 18.24
N THR A 15 4.34 -0.43 18.24
CA THR A 15 5.21 0.64 17.75
C THR A 15 5.28 1.76 18.78
N ILE A 16 6.41 2.46 18.83
CA ILE A 16 6.58 3.68 19.62
C ILE A 16 5.86 4.88 18.97
N CYS A 17 5.45 4.75 17.72
CA CYS A 17 4.68 5.79 17.03
C CYS A 17 3.27 5.89 17.63
N ALA A 18 2.84 7.11 17.95
CA ALA A 18 1.45 7.36 18.37
C ALA A 18 0.42 7.18 17.23
N GLN A 19 0.91 7.18 15.98
CA GLN A 19 0.09 7.06 14.78
C GLN A 19 -0.38 5.62 14.56
N SER A 20 -1.53 5.48 13.88
CA SER A 20 -2.07 4.17 13.50
C SER A 20 -1.10 3.37 12.61
N THR A 21 -1.07 2.06 12.80
CA THR A 21 -0.35 1.10 11.94
C THR A 21 -1.15 0.74 10.68
N ALA A 22 -2.36 1.29 10.51
CA ALA A 22 -3.16 1.10 9.32
C ALA A 22 -2.48 1.74 8.11
N TRP A 23 -2.59 1.12 6.94
CA TRP A 23 -1.96 1.58 5.72
C TRP A 23 -2.81 2.67 5.05
N LYS A 24 -2.15 3.54 4.30
CA LYS A 24 -2.77 4.49 3.38
C LYS A 24 -1.88 4.82 2.19
N VAL A 25 -2.48 5.35 1.14
CA VAL A 25 -1.75 6.02 0.06
C VAL A 25 -1.34 7.41 0.55
N GLY A 26 -0.04 7.68 0.56
CA GLY A 26 0.54 8.97 0.91
C GLY A 26 0.36 10.03 -0.16
N GLU A 27 0.86 11.23 0.14
CA GLU A 27 0.87 12.35 -0.80
C GLU A 27 1.73 12.04 -2.03
N GLN A 28 1.46 12.76 -3.12
CA GLN A 28 2.26 12.62 -4.33
C GLN A 28 3.56 13.38 -4.15
N ASP A 29 4.66 12.65 -4.28
CA ASP A 29 6.00 13.22 -4.26
C ASP A 29 6.17 14.22 -5.44
N PRO A 30 6.62 15.46 -5.18
CA PRO A 30 6.65 16.50 -6.20
C PRO A 30 7.71 16.25 -7.29
N GLU A 31 8.79 15.54 -6.98
CA GLU A 31 9.91 15.28 -7.89
C GLU A 31 9.64 14.06 -8.76
N THR A 32 9.28 12.94 -8.14
CA THR A 32 9.09 11.64 -8.78
C THR A 32 7.67 11.44 -9.30
N LYS A 33 6.70 12.25 -8.86
CA LYS A 33 5.25 12.10 -9.11
C LYS A 33 4.66 10.78 -8.61
N ARG A 34 5.37 10.06 -7.74
CA ARG A 34 4.92 8.77 -7.17
C ARG A 34 4.14 8.98 -5.88
N ARG A 35 3.31 8.01 -5.51
CA ARG A 35 2.60 7.98 -4.23
C ARG A 35 3.01 6.74 -3.46
N LEU A 36 3.62 6.90 -2.29
CA LEU A 36 4.04 5.78 -1.46
C LEU A 36 2.86 5.21 -0.66
N ILE A 37 2.91 3.93 -0.31
CA ILE A 37 2.05 3.35 0.72
C ILE A 37 2.74 3.57 2.07
N VAL A 38 2.06 4.27 2.97
CA VAL A 38 2.58 4.67 4.29
C VAL A 38 1.63 4.21 5.39
N THR A 39 2.04 4.35 6.65
CA THR A 39 1.18 4.11 7.82
C THR A 39 0.48 5.39 8.26
N GLY A 40 -0.72 5.24 8.83
CA GLY A 40 -1.57 6.32 9.32
C GLY A 40 -3.00 6.17 8.80
N ASP A 41 -3.97 6.22 9.70
CA ASP A 41 -5.39 6.26 9.34
C ASP A 41 -5.86 7.71 9.37
N ASP A 42 -6.31 8.24 8.24
CA ASP A 42 -6.89 9.58 8.16
C ASP A 42 -8.40 9.54 7.86
N GLY A 43 -9.00 8.34 7.90
CA GLY A 43 -10.42 8.13 7.65
C GLY A 43 -10.84 8.30 6.19
N SER A 44 -9.90 8.57 5.28
CA SER A 44 -10.20 8.82 3.87
C SER A 44 -10.25 7.52 3.05
N TYR A 45 -10.64 7.65 1.78
CA TYR A 45 -10.61 6.54 0.82
C TYR A 45 -9.19 6.02 0.56
N SER A 46 -8.15 6.78 0.88
CA SER A 46 -6.75 6.34 0.69
C SER A 46 -6.35 5.16 1.59
N ASN A 47 -7.13 4.87 2.64
CA ASN A 47 -6.93 3.75 3.55
C ASN A 47 -7.46 2.40 3.04
N TYR A 48 -8.19 2.38 1.93
CA TYR A 48 -8.83 1.16 1.43
C TYR A 48 -8.05 0.52 0.29
N PHE A 49 -7.80 -0.78 0.45
CA PHE A 49 -7.10 -1.62 -0.51
C PHE A 49 -7.97 -2.81 -0.87
N TYR A 50 -7.74 -3.39 -2.05
CA TYR A 50 -8.33 -4.66 -2.44
C TYR A 50 -7.23 -5.53 -3.05
N ILE A 51 -7.49 -6.83 -3.11
CA ILE A 51 -6.59 -7.81 -3.72
C ILE A 51 -7.28 -8.36 -4.95
N SER A 52 -6.51 -8.49 -6.04
CA SER A 52 -6.93 -9.06 -7.31
C SER A 52 -6.00 -10.22 -7.67
N LYS A 53 -6.53 -11.26 -8.31
CA LYS A 53 -5.70 -12.28 -8.97
C LYS A 53 -5.19 -11.85 -10.34
N GLU A 54 -5.75 -10.78 -10.91
CA GLU A 54 -5.33 -10.28 -12.20
C GLU A 54 -3.92 -9.69 -12.14
N GLN A 55 -3.06 -10.08 -13.07
CA GLN A 55 -1.70 -9.54 -13.21
C GLN A 55 -1.68 -8.24 -14.03
N VAL A 56 -2.80 -7.87 -14.65
CA VAL A 56 -2.91 -6.67 -15.48
C VAL A 56 -3.57 -5.59 -14.67
N CYS A 57 -2.84 -4.50 -14.45
CA CYS A 57 -3.39 -3.31 -13.83
C CYS A 57 -3.25 -2.12 -14.74
N LEU A 58 -4.39 -1.60 -15.16
CA LEU A 58 -4.43 -0.49 -16.10
C LEU A 58 -4.18 0.86 -15.38
N TRP A 59 -4.65 1.03 -14.13
CA TRP A 59 -4.49 2.27 -13.36
C TRP A 59 -4.51 2.00 -11.84
N LYS A 60 -3.53 2.55 -11.10
CA LYS A 60 -3.42 2.56 -9.61
C LYS A 60 -3.20 1.19 -8.92
N CYS A 61 -2.21 0.42 -9.33
CA CYS A 61 -1.77 -0.75 -8.57
C CYS A 61 -0.61 -0.49 -7.63
N GLY A 62 -0.58 -1.30 -6.57
CA GLY A 62 0.55 -1.39 -5.67
C GLY A 62 1.71 -2.10 -6.36
N GLY A 63 2.81 -1.38 -6.49
CA GLY A 63 4.08 -1.80 -7.05
C GLY A 63 5.21 -1.59 -6.07
N SER A 64 6.42 -1.93 -6.51
CA SER A 64 7.64 -1.78 -5.73
C SER A 64 8.53 -0.72 -6.34
N LEU A 65 8.95 0.24 -5.51
CA LEU A 65 9.88 1.29 -5.85
C LEU A 65 11.18 1.10 -5.06
N VAL A 66 12.33 1.14 -5.72
CA VAL A 66 13.62 1.18 -5.01
C VAL A 66 14.02 2.63 -4.75
N GLU A 67 14.18 2.98 -3.48
CA GLU A 67 14.64 4.29 -3.04
C GLU A 67 15.69 4.12 -1.93
N ASN A 68 16.85 4.78 -2.06
CA ASN A 68 17.96 4.68 -1.11
C ASN A 68 18.36 3.21 -0.78
N GLY A 69 18.31 2.33 -1.79
CA GLY A 69 18.61 0.90 -1.64
C GLY A 69 17.53 0.07 -0.93
N LYS A 70 16.35 0.64 -0.65
CA LYS A 70 15.22 -0.04 -0.01
C LYS A 70 14.06 -0.20 -0.98
N SER A 71 13.40 -1.36 -0.92
CA SER A 71 12.16 -1.62 -1.66
C SER A 71 10.98 -1.05 -0.86
N LEU A 72 10.37 0.00 -1.38
CA LEU A 72 9.18 0.65 -0.85
C LEU A 72 7.95 0.24 -1.67
N LEU A 73 6.78 0.29 -1.05
CA LEU A 73 5.52 0.10 -1.74
C LEU A 73 5.02 1.43 -2.31
N ALA A 74 4.60 1.44 -3.56
CA ALA A 74 4.13 2.66 -4.24
C ALA A 74 2.94 2.38 -5.18
N LEU A 75 2.15 3.41 -5.48
CA LEU A 75 1.22 3.40 -6.62
C LEU A 75 1.95 3.88 -7.87
N ASP A 76 2.78 3.03 -8.47
CA ASP A 76 3.56 3.36 -9.67
C ASP A 76 3.12 2.60 -10.93
N GLY A 77 2.04 1.83 -10.84
CA GLY A 77 1.45 1.11 -11.98
C GLY A 77 2.13 -0.23 -12.28
N SER A 78 3.22 -0.59 -11.59
CA SER A 78 3.72 -1.96 -11.61
C SER A 78 2.88 -2.83 -10.66
N VAL A 79 2.55 -4.06 -11.06
CA VAL A 79 1.84 -5.01 -10.19
C VAL A 79 2.88 -5.74 -9.35
N LEU A 80 2.77 -5.66 -8.02
CA LEU A 80 3.54 -6.49 -7.10
C LEU A 80 2.81 -7.82 -6.86
N PRO A 81 3.33 -8.96 -7.31
CA PRO A 81 2.75 -10.27 -6.99
C PRO A 81 2.99 -10.57 -5.50
N VAL A 82 1.93 -11.00 -4.80
CA VAL A 82 2.00 -11.29 -3.36
C VAL A 82 1.35 -12.64 -3.05
N VAL A 83 1.85 -13.28 -2.00
CA VAL A 83 1.25 -14.47 -1.38
C VAL A 83 1.04 -14.16 0.09
N PHE A 84 -0.07 -14.63 0.66
CA PHE A 84 -0.40 -14.43 2.07
C PHE A 84 -0.04 -15.68 2.85
N GLU A 85 0.84 -15.54 3.82
CA GLU A 85 1.14 -16.56 4.81
C GLU A 85 0.42 -16.22 6.12
N ARG A 86 -0.13 -17.24 6.78
CA ARG A 86 -0.73 -17.07 8.10
C ARG A 86 0.41 -17.02 9.13
N ALA A 87 0.53 -15.89 9.82
CA ALA A 87 1.45 -15.69 10.93
C ALA A 87 1.13 -16.60 12.13
#